data_AF-A0A355BI48-F1
#
_entry.id   AF-A0A355BI48-F1
#
_cell.length_a   1.000
_cell.length_b   1.000
_cell.length_c   1.000
_cell.angle_alpha   90.00
_cell.angle_beta   90.00
_cell.angle_gamma   90.00
#
_symmetry.space_group_name_H-M   'P 1'
#
loop_
_entity.id
_entity.type
_entity.pdbx_description
1 polymer ?
#
loop_
_entity_poly.entity_id
_entity_poly.type
_entity_poly.pdbx_seq_one_letter_code
_entity_poly.pdbx_strand_id
1 'polypeptide(L)'
;MFTVPDQSVVVTARFVHDYDDAQPTDPTQPDPDEQTTDPTDPPGEPDEPSDPGMGIKVTKGSLASILLPTEFTGSPNRIVAYYFVGEREVSVKISRVVDGRIVFLAPVDAIYYLKEDQTVYPDTVGHWARGSIDFAVAHGLLGSVGGNRFDPQGSLTRAMFVTVLARLDGADLRGYKAGRFSDVAAGSWYAGPVAWAADIGVTHGIGDGRFGPDLPITREMMATML
;
A
#
# COMPACT_ATOMS: atom_id res chain seq x y z
N MET A 1 -9.40 34.99 -2.84
CA MET A 1 -10.29 34.12 -2.06
C MET A 1 -10.69 32.98 -2.96
N PHE A 2 -10.06 31.82 -2.79
CA PHE A 2 -10.28 30.65 -3.65
C PHE A 2 -11.31 29.77 -2.95
N THR A 3 -12.55 29.78 -3.42
CA THR A 3 -13.61 28.93 -2.89
C THR A 3 -13.60 27.63 -3.68
N VAL A 4 -13.22 26.53 -3.03
CA VAL A 4 -13.36 25.18 -3.59
C VAL A 4 -14.83 24.79 -3.48
N PRO A 5 -15.50 24.36 -4.56
CA PRO A 5 -16.88 23.90 -4.47
C PRO A 5 -16.96 22.60 -3.67
N ASP A 6 -17.84 22.59 -2.66
CA ASP A 6 -18.21 21.40 -1.89
C ASP A 6 -19.01 20.45 -2.80
N GLN A 7 -18.31 19.51 -3.40
CA GLN A 7 -18.89 18.32 -4.01
C GLN A 7 -18.31 17.11 -3.28
N SER A 8 -18.54 17.05 -1.98
CA SER A 8 -18.36 15.82 -1.20
C SER A 8 -19.36 14.78 -1.73
N VAL A 9 -18.93 13.87 -2.61
CA VAL A 9 -19.77 12.73 -3.01
C VAL A 9 -19.78 11.75 -1.84
N VAL A 10 -20.82 11.84 -1.01
CA VAL A 10 -21.10 10.85 0.02
C VAL A 10 -21.73 9.63 -0.67
N VAL A 11 -20.91 8.64 -1.00
CA VAL A 11 -21.45 7.33 -1.43
C VAL A 11 -21.81 6.54 -0.17
N THR A 12 -23.10 6.38 0.08
CA THR A 12 -23.64 5.52 1.14
C THR A 12 -24.11 4.23 0.50
N ALA A 13 -23.37 3.14 0.66
CA ALA A 13 -23.86 1.81 0.30
C ALA A 13 -24.85 1.33 1.37
N ARG A 14 -26.05 0.89 0.96
CA ARG A 14 -27.00 0.17 1.82
C ARG A 14 -26.82 -1.33 1.56
N PHE A 15 -26.47 -2.08 2.59
CA PHE A 15 -26.42 -3.54 2.54
C PHE A 15 -27.83 -4.09 2.72
N VAL A 16 -28.31 -4.86 1.73
CA VAL A 16 -29.47 -5.75 1.90
C VAL A 16 -28.90 -7.15 1.99
N HIS A 17 -29.09 -7.78 3.15
CA HIS A 17 -28.69 -9.16 3.39
C HIS A 17 -29.89 -10.02 3.00
N ASP A 18 -29.89 -10.59 1.80
CA ASP A 18 -30.88 -11.58 1.39
C ASP A 18 -30.24 -12.95 1.59
N TYR A 19 -30.51 -13.57 2.74
CA TYR A 19 -30.28 -15.00 2.92
C TYR A 19 -31.66 -15.66 2.83
N ASP A 20 -31.90 -16.30 1.69
CA ASP A 20 -33.03 -17.17 1.39
C ASP A 20 -32.38 -18.42 0.74
N ASP A 21 -32.53 -19.66 1.19
CA ASP A 21 -33.51 -20.26 2.07
C ASP A 21 -32.92 -21.56 2.65
N ALA A 22 -33.40 -21.98 3.81
CA ALA A 22 -33.02 -23.27 4.40
C ALA A 22 -33.50 -24.45 3.52
N GLN A 23 -32.77 -25.57 3.51
CA GLN A 23 -33.35 -26.88 3.16
C GLN A 23 -33.18 -27.85 4.34
N PRO A 24 -34.17 -28.71 4.65
CA PRO A 24 -34.16 -29.55 5.84
C PRO A 24 -33.17 -30.71 5.69
N THR A 25 -32.41 -31.03 6.74
CA THR A 25 -31.56 -32.21 6.80
C THR A 25 -32.40 -33.49 6.86
N ASP A 26 -32.27 -34.35 5.86
CA ASP A 26 -32.81 -35.72 5.84
C ASP A 26 -31.86 -36.68 6.58
N PRO A 27 -32.25 -37.33 7.69
CA PRO A 27 -31.37 -38.16 8.49
C PRO A 27 -31.45 -39.63 8.04
N THR A 28 -30.94 -39.99 6.86
CA THR A 28 -30.69 -41.40 6.53
C THR A 28 -29.67 -41.58 5.40
N GLN A 29 -28.38 -41.69 5.70
CA GLN A 29 -27.45 -42.72 5.16
C GLN A 29 -25.99 -42.49 5.64
N PRO A 30 -25.15 -43.54 5.65
CA PRO A 30 -24.07 -43.75 6.61
C PRO A 30 -22.70 -43.30 6.10
N ASP A 31 -21.81 -43.05 7.06
CA ASP A 31 -20.36 -42.95 6.85
C ASP A 31 -19.77 -44.34 6.53
N PRO A 32 -18.97 -44.47 5.45
CA PRO A 32 -17.66 -45.07 5.68
C PRO A 32 -16.53 -44.48 4.81
N ASP A 33 -15.38 -44.32 5.46
CA ASP A 33 -14.05 -44.20 4.86
C ASP A 33 -13.85 -45.15 3.66
N GLU A 34 -13.71 -44.60 2.46
CA GLU A 34 -12.77 -44.99 1.38
C GLU A 34 -13.12 -44.22 0.09
N GLN A 35 -12.43 -43.11 -0.16
CA GLN A 35 -12.21 -42.65 -1.54
C GLN A 35 -10.71 -42.55 -1.80
N THR A 36 -10.26 -43.60 -2.50
CA THR A 36 -9.07 -43.67 -3.33
C THR A 36 -8.91 -42.40 -4.17
N THR A 37 -7.79 -41.71 -4.05
CA THR A 37 -7.42 -40.60 -4.95
C THR A 37 -7.23 -41.16 -6.36
N ASP A 38 -8.17 -40.85 -7.27
CA ASP A 38 -8.02 -41.03 -8.71
C ASP A 38 -6.94 -40.05 -9.20
N PRO A 39 -5.85 -40.49 -9.84
CA PRO A 39 -4.78 -39.60 -10.33
C PRO A 39 -5.18 -38.77 -11.56
N THR A 40 -6.47 -38.71 -11.90
CA THR A 40 -7.00 -37.95 -13.04
C THR A 40 -7.79 -36.70 -12.65
N ASP A 41 -7.86 -36.35 -11.36
CA ASP A 41 -8.49 -35.09 -10.94
C ASP A 41 -7.67 -33.88 -11.44
N PRO A 42 -8.28 -32.93 -12.18
CA PRO A 42 -7.60 -31.69 -12.54
C PRO A 42 -7.24 -30.94 -11.24
N PRO A 43 -6.09 -30.24 -11.19
CA PRO A 43 -5.74 -29.47 -10.01
C PRO A 43 -6.89 -28.52 -9.69
N GLY A 44 -7.35 -28.58 -8.43
CA GLY A 44 -8.39 -27.71 -7.91
C GLY A 44 -8.16 -26.28 -8.38
N GLU A 45 -9.22 -25.66 -8.88
CA GLU A 45 -9.22 -24.29 -9.36
C GLU A 45 -8.51 -23.43 -8.30
N PRO A 46 -7.49 -22.63 -8.68
CA PRO A 46 -6.81 -21.78 -7.72
C PRO A 46 -7.87 -20.95 -7.00
N ASP A 47 -7.85 -20.99 -5.66
CA ASP A 47 -8.78 -20.26 -4.79
C ASP A 47 -9.03 -18.87 -5.40
N GLU A 48 -10.25 -18.64 -5.90
CA GLU A 48 -10.66 -17.34 -6.39
C GLU A 48 -10.33 -16.33 -5.29
N PRO A 49 -9.63 -15.23 -5.59
CA PRO A 49 -9.34 -14.23 -4.58
C PRO A 49 -10.66 -13.81 -3.95
N SER A 50 -10.82 -14.12 -2.66
CA SER A 50 -11.98 -13.77 -1.83
C SER A 50 -12.50 -12.40 -2.24
N ASP A 51 -13.71 -12.34 -2.80
CA ASP A 51 -14.33 -11.11 -3.32
C ASP A 51 -14.12 -9.96 -2.32
N PRO A 52 -13.20 -9.02 -2.61
CA PRO A 52 -12.91 -7.94 -1.69
C PRO A 52 -14.13 -7.04 -1.68
N GLY A 53 -14.95 -7.17 -0.63
CA GLY A 53 -16.26 -6.56 -0.46
C GLY A 53 -16.54 -5.35 -1.37
N MET A 54 -17.54 -5.49 -2.23
CA MET A 54 -18.13 -4.50 -3.15
C MET A 54 -17.36 -3.18 -3.24
N GLY A 55 -16.32 -3.16 -4.09
CA GLY A 55 -15.56 -1.95 -4.35
C GLY A 55 -16.44 -0.79 -4.84
N ILE A 56 -16.00 0.44 -4.59
CA ILE A 56 -16.75 1.66 -4.86
C ILE A 56 -16.19 2.34 -6.10
N LYS A 57 -17.06 2.60 -7.09
CA LYS A 57 -16.68 3.37 -8.28
C LYS A 57 -16.44 4.83 -7.90
N VAL A 58 -15.24 5.34 -8.16
CA VAL A 58 -14.86 6.74 -7.94
C VAL A 58 -14.22 7.32 -9.19
N THR A 59 -14.59 8.56 -9.53
CA THR A 59 -14.04 9.30 -10.66
C THR A 59 -12.71 9.96 -10.31
N LYS A 60 -11.78 9.95 -11.25
CA LYS A 60 -10.48 10.62 -11.18
C LYS A 60 -10.62 12.07 -10.74
N GLY A 61 -9.76 12.50 -9.83
CA GLY A 61 -9.69 13.87 -9.32
C GLY A 61 -10.74 14.21 -8.27
N SER A 62 -11.71 13.32 -8.01
CA SER A 62 -12.66 13.51 -6.92
C SER A 62 -12.03 13.15 -5.57
N LEU A 63 -12.44 13.87 -4.53
CA LEU A 63 -12.16 13.49 -3.15
C LEU A 63 -13.10 12.35 -2.75
N ALA A 64 -12.57 11.13 -2.70
CA ALA A 64 -13.29 9.97 -2.20
C ALA A 64 -13.46 10.08 -0.68
N SER A 65 -14.64 9.70 -0.18
CA SER A 65 -14.91 9.57 1.25
C SER A 65 -15.79 8.34 1.48
N ILE A 66 -15.17 7.24 1.90
CA ILE A 66 -15.78 5.92 2.01
C ILE A 66 -15.94 5.57 3.48
N LEU A 67 -17.14 5.17 3.90
CA LEU A 67 -17.36 4.69 5.27
C LEU A 67 -16.50 3.45 5.53
N LEU A 68 -15.79 3.40 6.65
CA LEU A 68 -15.02 2.24 7.00
C LEU A 68 -15.96 1.06 7.35
N PRO A 69 -15.75 -0.11 6.73
CA PRO A 69 -16.36 -1.35 7.17
C PRO A 69 -16.03 -1.67 8.63
N THR A 70 -16.97 -2.28 9.34
CA THR A 70 -16.86 -2.55 10.78
C THR A 70 -15.90 -3.69 11.12
N GLU A 71 -15.54 -4.52 10.14
CA GLU A 71 -14.58 -5.61 10.26
C GLU A 71 -13.13 -5.11 10.42
N PHE A 72 -12.83 -3.87 10.01
CA PHE A 72 -11.52 -3.27 10.27
C PHE A 72 -11.43 -2.84 11.73
N THR A 73 -10.67 -3.59 12.51
CA THR A 73 -10.61 -3.46 13.97
C THR A 73 -9.27 -2.97 14.50
N GLY A 74 -8.22 -2.94 13.67
CA GLY A 74 -6.91 -2.48 14.10
C GLY A 74 -6.65 -1.00 13.85
N SER A 75 -5.38 -0.65 13.67
CA SER A 75 -4.94 0.74 13.57
C SER A 75 -5.52 1.40 12.31
N PRO A 76 -6.19 2.56 12.41
CA PRO A 76 -6.72 3.27 11.24
C PRO A 76 -5.62 3.73 10.27
N ASN A 77 -4.37 3.79 10.73
CA ASN A 77 -3.21 4.09 9.88
C ASN A 77 -2.79 2.91 8.98
N ARG A 78 -3.37 1.71 9.17
CA ARG A 78 -3.06 0.52 8.35
C ARG A 78 -4.12 0.24 7.29
N ILE A 79 -5.14 1.08 7.18
CA ILE A 79 -6.20 0.93 6.17
C ILE A 79 -5.82 1.72 4.92
N VAL A 80 -5.72 1.01 3.80
CA VAL A 80 -5.24 1.56 2.53
C VAL A 80 -6.31 1.33 1.46
N ALA A 81 -6.53 2.34 0.62
CA ALA A 81 -7.38 2.21 -0.57
C ALA A 81 -6.56 1.64 -1.74
N TYR A 82 -7.14 0.73 -2.49
CA TYR A 82 -6.55 0.09 -3.66
C TYR A 82 -7.48 0.15 -4.86
N TYR A 83 -6.91 0.02 -6.05
CA TYR A 83 -7.61 -0.14 -7.31
C TYR A 83 -6.78 -1.03 -8.26
N PHE A 84 -7.40 -1.52 -9.32
CA PHE A 84 -6.71 -2.30 -10.36
C PHE A 84 -6.43 -1.48 -11.62
N VAL A 85 -5.27 -1.74 -12.23
CA VAL A 85 -4.91 -1.32 -13.59
C VAL A 85 -4.56 -2.58 -14.38
N GLY A 86 -5.51 -3.06 -15.19
CA GLY A 86 -5.44 -4.44 -15.71
C GLY A 86 -5.48 -5.43 -14.55
N GLU A 87 -4.52 -6.36 -14.51
CA GLU A 87 -4.38 -7.33 -13.40
C GLU A 87 -3.54 -6.80 -12.24
N ARG A 88 -2.97 -5.58 -12.37
CA ARG A 88 -2.08 -5.03 -11.35
C ARG A 88 -2.88 -4.26 -10.30
N GLU A 89 -2.84 -4.74 -9.07
CA GLU A 89 -3.28 -3.99 -7.90
C GLU A 89 -2.33 -2.81 -7.62
N VAL A 90 -2.91 -1.64 -7.34
CA VAL A 90 -2.20 -0.40 -7.05
C VAL A 90 -2.78 0.23 -5.79
N SER A 91 -1.93 0.54 -4.81
CA SER A 91 -2.33 1.28 -3.60
C SER A 91 -2.38 2.78 -3.88
N VAL A 92 -3.40 3.44 -3.33
CA VAL A 92 -3.47 4.90 -3.21
C VAL A 92 -2.53 5.34 -2.09
N LYS A 93 -1.35 5.86 -2.46
CA LYS A 93 -0.27 6.17 -1.51
C LYS A 93 -0.64 7.18 -0.43
N ILE A 94 -1.56 8.09 -0.74
CA ILE A 94 -2.08 9.07 0.22
C ILE A 94 -3.58 8.81 0.39
N SER A 95 -3.90 7.88 1.27
CA SER A 95 -5.26 7.65 1.79
C SER A 95 -5.22 7.65 3.31
N ARG A 96 -6.23 8.20 3.99
CA ARG A 96 -6.23 8.25 5.45
C ARG A 96 -7.64 8.15 6.00
N VAL A 97 -7.75 7.52 7.16
CA VAL A 97 -8.98 7.50 7.94
C VAL A 97 -9.18 8.82 8.69
N VAL A 98 -10.34 9.44 8.49
CA VAL A 98 -10.82 10.64 9.18
C VAL A 98 -12.29 10.40 9.55
N ASP A 99 -12.63 10.54 10.82
CA ASP A 99 -14.01 10.42 11.33
C ASP A 99 -14.76 9.15 10.86
N GLY A 100 -14.07 8.00 10.93
CA GLY A 100 -14.64 6.70 10.54
C GLY A 100 -14.76 6.49 9.03
N ARG A 101 -14.16 7.36 8.22
CA ARG A 101 -14.16 7.26 6.75
C ARG A 101 -12.75 7.27 6.22
N ILE A 102 -12.45 6.45 5.21
CA ILE A 102 -11.20 6.61 4.47
C ILE A 102 -11.38 7.66 3.36
N VAL A 103 -10.44 8.59 3.33
CA VAL A 103 -10.44 9.75 2.44
C VAL A 103 -9.18 9.72 1.58
N PHE A 104 -9.34 9.95 0.28
CA PHE A 104 -8.23 10.04 -0.67
C PHE A 104 -8.65 10.78 -1.94
N LEU A 105 -7.67 11.33 -2.67
CA LEU A 105 -7.88 11.85 -4.01
C LEU A 105 -7.80 10.68 -5.01
N ALA A 106 -8.85 10.43 -5.78
CA ALA A 106 -8.85 9.33 -6.74
C ALA A 106 -7.87 9.60 -7.91
N PRO A 107 -6.79 8.83 -8.07
CA PRO A 107 -5.82 9.07 -9.16
C PRO A 107 -6.36 8.74 -10.55
N VAL A 108 -7.33 7.82 -10.64
CA VAL A 108 -7.93 7.33 -11.89
C VAL A 108 -9.42 7.04 -11.72
N ASP A 109 -10.13 6.90 -12.84
CA ASP A 109 -11.47 6.32 -12.84
C ASP A 109 -11.33 4.82 -12.58
N ALA A 110 -11.79 4.37 -11.42
CA ALA A 110 -11.69 2.96 -11.04
C ALA A 110 -12.74 2.58 -9.99
N ILE A 111 -12.82 1.28 -9.76
CA ILE A 111 -13.45 0.70 -8.58
C ILE A 111 -12.36 0.58 -7.51
N TYR A 112 -12.62 1.15 -6.33
CA TYR A 112 -11.70 1.17 -5.20
C TYR A 112 -12.20 0.24 -4.09
N TYR A 113 -11.28 -0.49 -3.46
CA TYR A 113 -11.56 -1.33 -2.30
C TYR A 113 -10.54 -1.07 -1.21
N LEU A 114 -10.84 -1.52 0.00
CA LEU A 114 -10.07 -1.23 1.20
C LEU A 114 -9.42 -2.51 1.70
N LYS A 115 -8.18 -2.41 2.18
CA LYS A 115 -7.51 -3.49 2.90
C LYS A 115 -6.90 -2.94 4.17
N GLU A 116 -6.89 -3.76 5.22
CA GLU A 116 -6.16 -3.49 6.45
C GLU A 116 -4.86 -4.31 6.47
N ASP A 117 -3.72 -3.63 6.49
CA ASP A 117 -2.42 -4.26 6.70
C ASP A 117 -2.30 -4.79 8.14
N GLN A 118 -1.88 -6.05 8.26
CA GLN A 118 -1.74 -6.72 9.55
C GLN A 118 -0.32 -6.65 10.11
N THR A 119 0.62 -6.02 9.37
CA THR A 119 2.00 -5.89 9.81
C THR A 119 2.10 -5.09 11.11
N VAL A 120 2.81 -5.64 12.10
CA VAL A 120 3.12 -4.98 13.37
C VAL A 120 4.54 -5.33 13.76
N TYR A 121 5.35 -4.31 14.06
CA TYR A 121 6.72 -4.50 14.52
C TYR A 121 6.80 -4.42 16.06
N PRO A 122 7.30 -5.44 16.76
CA PRO A 122 7.40 -5.45 18.21
C PRO A 122 8.22 -4.28 18.79
N ASP A 123 9.25 -3.81 18.08
CA ASP A 123 10.12 -2.69 18.49
C ASP A 123 9.46 -1.30 18.34
N THR A 124 8.22 -1.25 17.87
CA THR A 124 7.44 0.00 17.75
C THR A 124 6.33 0.11 18.80
N VAL A 125 6.12 -0.92 19.61
CA VAL A 125 5.08 -0.92 20.65
C VAL A 125 5.39 0.15 21.70
N GLY A 126 4.43 1.05 21.94
CA GLY A 126 4.61 2.19 22.84
C GLY A 126 5.47 3.34 22.29
N HIS A 127 6.01 3.21 21.08
CA HIS A 127 6.80 4.26 20.45
C HIS A 127 5.90 5.38 19.93
N TRP A 128 6.27 6.64 20.17
CA TRP A 128 5.47 7.81 19.77
C TRP A 128 5.21 7.86 18.25
N ALA A 129 6.15 7.37 17.45
CA ALA A 129 6.03 7.34 15.99
C ALA A 129 5.24 6.15 15.45
N ARG A 130 4.72 5.24 16.29
CA ARG A 130 4.05 4.01 15.86
C ARG A 130 2.97 4.26 14.80
N GLY A 131 2.10 5.24 15.01
CA GLY A 131 1.05 5.56 14.04
C GLY A 131 1.59 6.00 12.67
N SER A 132 2.68 6.77 12.64
CA SER A 132 3.35 7.17 11.40
C SER A 132 4.09 6.00 10.73
N ILE A 133 4.62 5.08 11.53
CA ILE A 133 5.28 3.86 11.05
C ILE A 133 4.23 2.92 10.43
N ASP A 134 3.14 2.65 11.14
CA ASP A 134 1.99 1.87 10.64
C ASP A 134 1.53 2.41 9.28
N PHE A 135 1.37 3.74 9.17
CA PHE A 135 1.02 4.40 7.91
C PHE A 135 2.07 4.15 6.81
N ALA A 136 3.33 4.46 7.08
CA ALA A 136 4.37 4.34 6.07
C ALA A 136 4.55 2.89 5.58
N VAL A 137 4.36 1.91 6.46
CA VAL A 137 4.49 0.48 6.15
C VAL A 137 3.28 -0.01 5.35
N ALA A 138 2.06 0.25 5.83
CA ALA A 138 0.84 -0.19 5.15
C ALA A 138 0.73 0.38 3.73
N HIS A 139 1.17 1.63 3.54
CA HIS A 139 1.20 2.28 2.22
C HIS A 139 2.39 1.84 1.35
N GLY A 140 3.25 0.96 1.85
CA GLY A 140 4.43 0.43 1.16
C GLY A 140 5.51 1.47 0.90
N LEU A 141 5.59 2.52 1.71
CA LEU A 141 6.60 3.57 1.62
C LEU A 141 7.90 3.12 2.29
N LEU A 142 7.79 2.61 3.52
CA LEU A 142 8.87 2.04 4.33
C LEU A 142 8.59 0.57 4.63
N GLY A 143 9.60 -0.15 5.12
CA GLY A 143 9.47 -1.56 5.45
C GLY A 143 10.48 -2.01 6.50
N SER A 144 10.48 -3.31 6.78
CA SER A 144 11.34 -3.92 7.80
C SER A 144 12.83 -3.76 7.49
N VAL A 145 13.64 -3.65 8.53
CA VAL A 145 15.11 -3.80 8.46
C VAL A 145 15.58 -5.26 8.60
N GLY A 146 14.65 -6.22 8.60
CA GLY A 146 14.91 -7.64 8.84
C GLY A 146 14.62 -8.06 10.29
N GLY A 147 14.51 -9.38 10.51
CA GLY A 147 14.30 -9.96 11.84
C GLY A 147 13.02 -9.51 12.54
N ASN A 148 11.96 -9.21 11.78
CA ASN A 148 10.69 -8.67 12.29
C ASN A 148 10.84 -7.34 13.06
N ARG A 149 11.77 -6.46 12.66
CA ARG A 149 11.96 -5.11 13.23
C ARG A 149 11.73 -3.99 12.22
N PHE A 150 11.37 -2.82 12.74
CA PHE A 150 11.36 -1.58 11.97
C PHE A 150 12.60 -0.72 12.22
N ASP A 151 13.12 -0.72 13.45
CA ASP A 151 14.19 0.17 13.93
C ASP A 151 13.82 1.67 13.99
N PRO A 152 12.82 2.06 14.80
CA PRO A 152 12.32 3.44 14.82
C PRO A 152 13.33 4.49 15.32
N GLN A 153 14.43 4.05 15.92
CA GLN A 153 15.54 4.89 16.39
C GLN A 153 16.76 4.84 15.45
N GLY A 154 16.70 4.02 14.40
CA GLY A 154 17.75 3.88 13.41
C GLY A 154 17.91 5.13 12.55
N SER A 155 19.10 5.29 11.96
CA SER A 155 19.34 6.36 10.99
C SER A 155 18.85 5.96 9.61
N LEU A 156 18.06 6.83 8.98
CA LEU A 156 17.65 6.66 7.59
C LEU A 156 18.79 7.08 6.65
N THR A 157 19.08 6.28 5.63
CA THR A 157 20.08 6.65 4.62
C THR A 157 19.45 7.50 3.50
N ARG A 158 20.29 8.22 2.75
CA ARG A 158 19.85 8.97 1.56
C ARG A 158 19.18 8.08 0.51
N ALA A 159 19.70 6.87 0.30
CA ALA A 159 19.10 5.89 -0.61
C ALA A 159 17.69 5.47 -0.17
N MET A 160 17.50 5.23 1.14
CA MET A 160 16.18 4.88 1.69
C MET A 160 15.20 6.04 1.52
N PHE A 161 15.62 7.27 1.83
CA PHE A 161 14.74 8.43 1.72
C PHE A 161 14.30 8.71 0.28
N VAL A 162 15.23 8.69 -0.67
CA VAL A 162 14.89 8.86 -2.10
C VAL A 162 13.95 7.74 -2.60
N THR A 163 14.12 6.53 -2.08
CA THR A 163 13.22 5.42 -2.41
C THR A 163 11.81 5.61 -1.84
N VAL A 164 11.68 6.20 -0.65
CA VAL A 164 10.38 6.61 -0.09
C VAL A 164 9.71 7.63 -1.01
N LEU A 165 10.45 8.65 -1.47
CA LEU A 165 9.91 9.68 -2.36
C LEU A 165 9.44 9.09 -3.70
N ALA A 166 10.24 8.22 -4.31
CA ALA A 166 9.87 7.55 -5.56
C ALA A 166 8.60 6.69 -5.39
N ARG A 167 8.46 6.00 -4.26
CA ARG A 167 7.28 5.20 -3.93
C ARG A 167 6.05 6.06 -3.67
N LEU A 168 6.24 7.21 -3.02
CA LEU A 168 5.19 8.18 -2.72
C LEU A 168 4.65 8.83 -4.00
N ASP A 169 5.55 9.16 -4.93
CA ASP A 169 5.20 9.67 -6.28
C ASP A 169 4.47 8.62 -7.13
N GLY A 170 4.67 7.33 -6.83
CA GLY A 170 4.17 6.23 -7.66
C GLY A 170 4.98 6.05 -8.95
N ALA A 171 6.26 6.46 -8.92
CA ALA A 171 7.15 6.47 -10.08
C ALA A 171 7.31 5.07 -10.71
N ASP A 172 7.21 5.00 -12.04
CA ASP A 172 7.58 3.80 -12.78
C ASP A 172 9.10 3.73 -12.97
N LEU A 173 9.75 2.95 -12.10
CA LEU A 173 11.21 2.84 -12.05
C LEU A 173 11.82 1.98 -13.16
N ARG A 174 11.01 1.32 -14.02
CA ARG A 174 11.51 0.41 -15.07
C ARG A 174 12.41 1.09 -16.09
N GLY A 175 12.18 2.38 -16.37
CA GLY A 175 13.01 3.19 -17.28
C GLY A 175 14.31 3.71 -16.66
N TYR A 176 14.38 3.80 -15.33
CA TYR A 176 15.50 4.42 -14.64
C TYR A 176 16.61 3.42 -14.34
N LYS A 177 17.86 3.78 -14.64
CA LYS A 177 19.05 2.93 -14.51
C LYS A 177 20.20 3.73 -13.92
N ALA A 178 21.10 3.03 -13.23
CA ALA A 178 22.34 3.64 -12.74
C ALA A 178 23.18 4.22 -13.89
N GLY A 179 24.01 5.21 -13.59
CA GLY A 179 24.94 5.78 -14.56
C GLY A 179 25.35 7.23 -14.29
N ARG A 180 24.57 7.98 -13.51
CA ARG A 180 24.87 9.39 -13.19
C ARG A 180 25.83 9.58 -12.03
N PHE A 181 25.85 8.65 -11.08
CA PHE A 181 26.71 8.71 -9.91
C PHE A 181 27.63 7.49 -9.87
N SER A 182 28.91 7.71 -9.56
CA SER A 182 29.95 6.67 -9.56
C SER A 182 29.83 5.68 -8.40
N ASP A 183 29.17 6.07 -7.33
CA ASP A 183 28.92 5.27 -6.12
C ASP A 183 27.53 4.60 -6.10
N VAL A 184 26.83 4.59 -7.23
CA VAL A 184 25.55 3.89 -7.41
C VAL A 184 25.77 2.72 -8.36
N ALA A 185 25.96 1.53 -7.79
CA ALA A 185 26.13 0.32 -8.56
C ALA A 185 24.85 -0.04 -9.34
N ALA A 186 25.02 -0.55 -10.55
CA ALA A 186 23.92 -1.14 -11.29
C ALA A 186 23.38 -2.37 -10.53
N GLY A 187 22.06 -2.48 -10.42
CA GLY A 187 21.40 -3.59 -9.70
C GLY A 187 21.14 -3.33 -8.21
N SER A 188 21.69 -2.26 -7.62
CA SER A 188 21.28 -1.85 -6.27
C SER A 188 19.78 -1.56 -6.24
N TRP A 189 19.09 -1.94 -5.16
CA TRP A 189 17.65 -1.71 -4.99
C TRP A 189 17.27 -0.22 -5.09
N TYR A 190 18.21 0.67 -4.75
CA TYR A 190 18.06 2.12 -4.85
C TYR A 190 18.52 2.71 -6.19
N ALA A 191 19.08 1.92 -7.12
CA ALA A 191 19.61 2.46 -8.38
C ALA A 191 18.51 3.15 -9.23
N GLY A 192 17.34 2.51 -9.35
CA GLY A 192 16.18 3.08 -10.02
C GLY A 192 15.69 4.37 -9.35
N PRO A 193 15.37 4.35 -8.04
CA PRO A 193 14.96 5.55 -7.30
C PRO A 193 15.97 6.71 -7.38
N VAL A 194 17.26 6.44 -7.25
CA VAL A 194 18.30 7.48 -7.32
C VAL A 194 18.39 8.07 -8.73
N ALA A 195 18.30 7.24 -9.76
CA ALA A 195 18.28 7.71 -11.14
C ALA A 195 17.03 8.56 -11.44
N TRP A 196 15.85 8.12 -10.98
CA TRP A 196 14.61 8.90 -11.04
C TRP A 196 14.76 10.26 -10.36
N ALA A 197 15.22 10.28 -9.11
CA ALA A 197 15.38 11.51 -8.36
C ALA A 197 16.37 12.50 -9.00
N ALA A 198 17.41 11.99 -9.67
CA ALA A 198 18.36 12.85 -10.36
C ALA A 198 17.84 13.37 -11.71
N ASP A 199 16.92 12.65 -12.35
CA ASP A 199 16.29 13.06 -13.61
C ASP A 199 15.26 14.17 -13.39
N ILE A 200 14.43 14.02 -12.34
CA ILE A 200 13.39 15.00 -12.01
C ILE A 200 13.87 16.14 -11.10
N GLY A 201 15.16 16.17 -10.76
CA GLY A 201 15.79 17.27 -10.01
C GLY A 201 15.62 17.23 -8.48
N VAL A 202 15.11 16.13 -7.91
CA VAL A 202 15.04 15.91 -6.44
C VAL A 202 16.43 15.87 -5.80
N THR A 203 17.46 15.41 -6.52
CA THR A 203 18.83 15.37 -6.00
C THR A 203 19.87 15.67 -7.08
N HIS A 204 20.91 16.41 -6.69
CA HIS A 204 22.09 16.68 -7.52
C HIS A 204 23.32 15.87 -7.06
N GLY A 205 23.15 15.00 -6.06
CA GLY A 205 24.26 14.30 -5.39
C GLY A 205 24.93 15.14 -4.32
N ILE A 206 26.13 14.74 -3.91
CA ILE A 206 26.93 15.38 -2.85
C ILE A 206 28.22 16.02 -3.39
N GLY A 207 28.34 16.15 -4.71
CA GLY A 207 29.57 16.57 -5.40
C GLY A 207 30.39 15.39 -5.94
N ASP A 208 31.40 15.70 -6.76
CA ASP A 208 32.37 14.75 -7.34
C ASP A 208 31.75 13.55 -8.08
N GLY A 209 30.55 13.74 -8.65
CA GLY A 209 29.81 12.67 -9.31
C GLY A 209 29.33 11.57 -8.37
N ARG A 210 29.12 11.86 -7.07
CA ARG A 210 28.64 10.92 -6.06
C ARG A 210 27.24 11.26 -5.54
N PHE A 211 26.50 10.24 -5.14
CA PHE A 211 25.20 10.36 -4.47
C PHE A 211 25.29 10.21 -2.95
N GLY A 212 26.19 9.35 -2.46
CA GLY A 212 26.32 8.95 -1.06
C GLY A 212 25.13 8.10 -0.56
N PRO A 213 24.86 6.92 -1.14
CA PRO A 213 23.65 6.14 -0.85
C PRO A 213 23.52 5.72 0.62
N ASP A 214 24.64 5.35 1.24
CA ASP A 214 24.68 4.82 2.61
C ASP A 214 24.89 5.91 3.68
N LEU A 215 25.08 7.17 3.26
CA LEU A 215 25.23 8.27 4.21
C LEU A 215 23.88 8.53 4.92
N PRO A 216 23.89 8.74 6.25
CA PRO A 216 22.71 9.21 6.96
C PRO A 216 22.18 10.49 6.33
N ILE A 217 20.85 10.56 6.17
CA ILE A 217 20.22 11.79 5.68
C ILE A 217 20.00 12.77 6.84
N THR A 218 20.34 14.05 6.62
CA THR A 218 20.07 15.11 7.60
C THR A 218 18.72 15.76 7.34
N ARG A 219 18.20 16.49 8.33
CA ARG A 219 16.91 17.21 8.20
C ARG A 219 16.96 18.28 7.11
N GLU A 220 18.11 18.94 6.95
CA GLU A 220 18.34 19.92 5.90
C GLU A 220 18.28 19.25 4.52
N MET A 221 18.91 18.09 4.37
CA MET A 221 18.84 17.32 3.13
C MET A 221 17.42 16.86 2.82
N MET A 222 16.68 16.39 3.82
CA MET A 222 15.27 16.04 3.65
C MET A 222 14.45 17.24 3.16
N ALA A 223 14.64 18.42 3.76
CA ALA A 223 13.93 19.64 3.38
C ALA A 223 14.24 20.09 1.94
N THR A 224 15.44 19.81 1.42
CA THR A 224 15.79 20.13 0.03
C THR A 224 15.22 19.15 -1.01
N MET A 225 14.81 17.97 -0.58
CA MET A 225 14.31 16.89 -1.43
C MET A 225 12.77 16.78 -1.45
N LEU A 226 12.10 17.44 -0.49
CA LEU A 226 10.64 17.54 -0.37
C LEU A 226 10.12 18.76 -1.14
#